data_AF-A0A124FDH0-F1
#
_entry.id   AF-A0A124FDH0-F1
#
_cell.length_a   1.000
_cell.length_b   1.000
_cell.length_c   1.000
_cell.angle_alpha   90.00
_cell.angle_beta   90.00
_cell.angle_gamma   90.00
#
_symmetry.space_group_name_H-M   'P 1'
#
loop_
_entity.id
_entity.type
_entity.pdbx_description
1 polymer ?
#
loop_
_entity_poly.entity_id
_entity_poly.type
_entity_poly.pdbx_seq_one_letter_code
_entity_poly.pdbx_strand_id
1 'polypeptide(L)'
;ADYLSDYFIEPSPRAVLEMILPRFIDAEVYRALLESKASEHAARMVAMSHATENAGEMIQQLTLLSNKARQAAITKEISEIVGGAEALKG
;
A
#
# COMPACT_ATOMS: atom_id res chain seq x y z
N ALA A 1 13.84 -35.02 -38.14
CA ALA A 1 14.51 -34.46 -36.96
C ALA A 1 15.77 -33.77 -37.46
N ASP A 2 15.64 -32.55 -37.97
CA ASP A 2 16.76 -31.65 -38.22
C ASP A 2 16.16 -30.26 -38.50
N TYR A 3 16.23 -29.35 -37.53
CA TYR A 3 15.68 -27.97 -37.62
C TYR A 3 16.72 -26.92 -37.19
N LEU A 4 18.00 -27.29 -37.13
CA LEU A 4 19.12 -26.38 -36.79
C LEU A 4 19.87 -25.87 -38.03
N SER A 5 19.39 -26.13 -39.24
CA SER A 5 20.19 -26.04 -40.47
C SER A 5 20.50 -24.63 -41.00
N ASP A 6 20.00 -23.56 -40.39
CA ASP A 6 20.16 -22.20 -40.97
C ASP A 6 21.17 -21.30 -40.24
N TYR A 7 21.80 -21.76 -39.16
CA TYR A 7 22.80 -20.97 -38.42
C TYR A 7 24.17 -21.64 -38.40
N PHE A 8 25.17 -20.93 -38.90
CA PHE A 8 26.57 -21.31 -38.74
C PHE A 8 27.00 -20.98 -37.30
N ILE A 9 27.17 -22.01 -36.46
CA ILE A 9 27.51 -21.86 -35.04
C ILE A 9 29.01 -22.13 -34.85
N GLU A 10 29.78 -21.06 -34.67
CA GLU A 10 31.18 -21.14 -34.23
C GLU A 10 31.27 -20.99 -32.70
N PRO A 11 32.15 -21.73 -32.00
CA PRO A 11 33.11 -22.74 -32.49
C PRO A 11 32.54 -24.17 -32.59
N SER A 12 31.46 -24.47 -31.88
CA SER A 12 30.58 -25.64 -32.12
C SER A 12 29.27 -25.44 -31.35
N PRO A 13 28.15 -26.05 -31.76
CA PRO A 13 26.89 -25.97 -31.02
C PRO A 13 27.02 -26.32 -29.53
N ARG A 14 27.84 -27.32 -29.20
CA ARG A 14 28.10 -27.72 -27.81
C ARG A 14 28.85 -26.64 -27.03
N ALA A 15 29.92 -26.09 -27.59
CA ALA A 15 30.71 -25.06 -26.94
C ALA A 15 29.89 -23.78 -26.69
N VAL A 16 29.07 -23.38 -27.67
CA VAL A 16 28.16 -22.24 -27.52
C VAL A 16 27.11 -22.51 -26.45
N LEU A 17 26.53 -23.71 -26.40
CA LEU A 17 25.58 -24.09 -25.36
C LEU A 17 26.22 -24.07 -23.96
N GLU A 18 27.43 -24.61 -23.81
CA GLU A 18 28.18 -24.60 -22.55
C GLU A 18 28.48 -23.16 -22.06
N MET A 19 28.63 -22.20 -22.98
CA MET A 19 28.81 -20.78 -22.65
C MET A 19 27.51 -20.05 -22.33
N ILE A 20 26.41 -20.35 -23.04
CA ILE A 20 25.13 -19.64 -22.89
C ILE A 20 24.36 -20.15 -21.68
N LEU A 21 24.40 -21.45 -21.41
CA LEU A 21 23.62 -22.07 -20.35
C LEU A 21 23.82 -21.40 -18.96
N PRO A 22 25.04 -21.14 -18.47
CA PRO A 22 25.21 -20.43 -17.20
C PRO A 22 24.64 -19.01 -17.24
N ARG A 23 24.85 -18.27 -18.34
CA ARG A 23 24.32 -16.91 -18.50
C ARG A 23 22.78 -16.87 -18.54
N PHE A 24 22.18 -17.90 -19.12
CA PHE A 24 20.73 -18.05 -19.13
C PHE A 24 20.18 -18.26 -17.72
N ILE A 25 20.81 -19.12 -16.93
CA ILE A 25 20.42 -19.32 -15.51
C ILE A 25 20.60 -18.02 -14.72
N ASP A 26 21.72 -17.30 -14.89
CA ASP A 26 21.94 -16.01 -14.23
C ASP A 26 20.85 -14.99 -14.61
N ALA A 27 20.48 -14.93 -15.90
CA ALA A 27 19.43 -14.03 -16.39
C ALA A 27 18.05 -14.39 -15.80
N GLU A 28 17.73 -15.68 -15.70
CA GLU A 28 16.47 -16.14 -15.11
C GLU A 28 16.37 -15.83 -13.62
N VAL A 29 17.46 -16.03 -12.86
CA VAL A 29 17.52 -15.65 -11.44
C VAL A 29 17.38 -14.14 -11.29
N TYR A 30 18.07 -13.36 -12.12
CA TYR A 30 17.98 -11.91 -12.07
C TYR A 30 16.55 -11.41 -12.40
N ARG A 31 15.90 -12.02 -13.41
CA ARG A 31 14.51 -11.74 -13.76
C ARG A 31 13.57 -12.04 -12.58
N ALA A 32 13.72 -13.18 -11.92
CA ALA A 32 12.92 -13.54 -10.75
C ALA A 32 13.08 -12.53 -9.59
N LEU A 33 14.30 -12.02 -9.38
CA LEU A 33 14.55 -10.98 -8.37
C LEU A 33 13.86 -9.65 -8.73
N LEU A 34 13.91 -9.25 -10.00
CA LEU A 34 13.22 -8.04 -10.46
C LEU A 34 11.70 -8.16 -10.31
N GLU A 35 11.13 -9.30 -10.69
CA GLU A 35 9.71 -9.60 -10.51
C GLU A 35 9.32 -9.57 -9.03
N SER A 36 10.11 -10.19 -8.16
CA SER A 36 9.89 -10.16 -6.71
C SER A 36 9.89 -8.73 -6.15
N LYS A 37 10.81 -7.87 -6.60
CA LYS A 37 10.85 -6.46 -6.17
C LYS A 37 9.68 -5.65 -6.71
N ALA A 38 9.27 -5.87 -7.95
CA ALA A 38 8.07 -5.24 -8.49
C ALA A 38 6.82 -5.66 -7.70
N SER A 39 6.68 -6.95 -7.38
CA SER A 39 5.58 -7.46 -6.54
C SER A 39 5.61 -6.88 -5.13
N GLU A 40 6.79 -6.73 -4.51
CA GLU A 40 6.95 -6.10 -3.21
C GLU A 40 6.45 -4.64 -3.22
N HIS A 41 6.85 -3.86 -4.24
CA HIS A 41 6.39 -2.48 -4.40
C HIS A 41 4.88 -2.40 -4.63
N ALA A 42 4.32 -3.27 -5.46
CA ALA A 42 2.87 -3.34 -5.68
C ALA A 42 2.11 -3.65 -4.39
N ALA A 43 2.54 -4.68 -3.65
CA ALA A 43 1.95 -5.05 -2.37
C ALA A 43 2.02 -3.90 -1.35
N ARG A 44 3.16 -3.19 -1.30
CA ARG A 44 3.33 -2.03 -0.43
C ARG A 44 2.38 -0.90 -0.81
N MET A 45 2.22 -0.59 -2.09
CA MET A 45 1.29 0.45 -2.55
C MET A 45 -0.15 0.12 -2.16
N VAL A 46 -0.60 -1.13 -2.35
CA VAL A 46 -1.93 -1.57 -1.93
C VAL A 46 -2.12 -1.46 -0.42
N ALA A 47 -1.14 -1.91 0.37
CA ALA A 47 -1.18 -1.81 1.82
C ALA A 47 -1.29 -0.34 2.30
N MET A 48 -0.54 0.57 1.68
CA MET A 48 -0.59 2.00 2.00
C MET A 48 -1.90 2.65 1.55
N SER A 49 -2.49 2.21 0.44
CA SER A 49 -3.82 2.63 0.00
C SER A 49 -4.86 2.29 1.06
N HIS A 50 -4.88 1.05 1.54
CA HIS A 50 -5.79 0.64 2.63
C HIS A 50 -5.52 1.39 3.94
N ALA A 51 -4.26 1.62 4.29
CA ALA A 51 -3.94 2.43 5.46
C ALA A 51 -4.48 3.86 5.36
N THR A 52 -4.42 4.47 4.16
CA THR A 52 -4.95 5.81 3.88
C THR A 52 -6.47 5.84 3.97
N GLU A 53 -7.15 4.84 3.42
CA GLU A 53 -8.61 4.67 3.51
C GLU A 53 -9.07 4.55 4.97
N ASN A 54 -8.45 3.65 5.73
CA ASN A 54 -8.74 3.45 7.15
C ASN A 54 -8.50 4.72 7.99
N ALA A 55 -7.43 5.47 7.69
CA ALA A 55 -7.18 6.76 8.33
C ALA A 55 -8.29 7.78 7.99
N GLY A 56 -8.76 7.79 6.74
CA GLY A 56 -9.89 8.61 6.31
C GLY A 56 -11.17 8.30 7.07
N GLU A 57 -11.50 7.02 7.24
CA GLU A 57 -12.65 6.59 8.05
C GLU A 57 -12.53 7.05 9.52
N MET A 58 -11.35 6.89 10.12
CA MET A 58 -11.08 7.33 11.48
C MET A 58 -11.26 8.84 11.65
N ILE A 59 -10.77 9.63 10.69
CA ILE A 59 -10.94 11.09 10.69
C ILE A 59 -12.43 11.46 10.66
N GLN A 60 -13.23 10.79 9.83
CA GLN A 60 -14.68 11.05 9.77
C GLN A 60 -15.36 10.74 11.11
N GLN A 61 -15.03 9.59 11.72
CA GLN A 61 -15.59 9.20 13.02
C GLN A 61 -15.21 10.19 14.13
N LEU A 62 -13.94 10.58 14.21
CA LEU A 62 -13.45 11.53 15.19
C LEU A 62 -14.05 12.93 14.98
N THR A 63 -14.26 13.34 13.73
CA THR A 63 -14.92 14.61 13.41
C THR A 63 -16.37 14.62 13.90
N LEU A 64 -17.10 13.52 13.68
CA LEU A 64 -18.46 13.38 14.20
C LEU A 64 -18.49 13.42 15.73
N LEU A 65 -17.56 12.70 16.39
CA LEU A 65 -17.45 12.68 17.84
C LEU A 65 -17.12 14.08 18.40
N SER A 66 -16.18 14.78 17.78
CA SER A 66 -15.79 16.15 18.15
C SER A 66 -16.97 17.10 18.07
N ASN A 67 -17.76 17.04 16.99
CA ASN A 67 -18.96 17.85 16.84
C ASN A 67 -20.02 17.54 17.90
N LYS A 68 -20.25 16.27 18.21
CA LYS A 68 -21.17 15.86 19.29
C LYS A 68 -20.72 16.37 20.66
N ALA A 69 -19.43 16.21 20.97
CA ALA A 69 -18.85 16.68 22.22
C ALA A 69 -18.96 18.21 22.35
N ARG A 70 -18.68 18.93 21.27
CA ARG A 70 -18.85 20.39 21.21
C ARG A 70 -20.30 20.82 21.48
N GLN A 71 -21.27 20.15 20.85
CA GLN A 71 -22.69 20.45 21.07
C GLN A 71 -23.10 20.17 22.52
N ALA A 72 -22.69 19.04 23.08
CA ALA A 72 -22.97 18.68 24.47
C ALA A 72 -22.37 19.70 25.45
N ALA A 73 -21.15 20.19 25.19
CA ALA A 73 -20.51 21.24 25.99
C ALA A 73 -21.31 22.55 25.94
N ILE A 74 -21.70 23.02 24.75
CA ILE A 74 -22.52 24.24 24.59
C ILE A 74 -23.85 24.10 25.33
N THR A 75 -24.55 22.97 25.17
CA THR A 75 -25.82 22.73 25.88
C THR A 75 -25.63 22.76 27.39
N LYS A 76 -24.56 22.13 27.89
CA LYS A 76 -24.23 22.11 29.32
C LYS A 76 -23.99 23.53 29.85
N GLU A 77 -23.16 24.32 29.16
CA GLU A 77 -22.90 25.71 29.53
C GLU A 77 -24.18 26.55 29.58
N ILE A 78 -25.05 26.41 28.57
CA ILE A 78 -26.34 27.13 28.55
C ILE A 78 -27.22 26.69 29.73
N SER A 79 -27.32 25.38 30.01
CA SER A 79 -28.09 24.87 31.16
C SER A 79 -27.56 25.40 32.49
N GLU A 80 -26.24 25.50 32.65
CA GLU A 80 -25.61 26.08 33.84
C GLU A 80 -25.89 27.57 33.98
N ILE A 81 -25.83 28.35 32.89
CA ILE A 81 -26.16 29.78 32.88
C ILE A 81 -27.62 30.01 33.29
N VAL A 82 -28.57 29.26 32.69
CA VAL A 82 -30.00 29.40 33.01
C VAL A 82 -30.28 28.97 34.45
N GLY A 83 -29.73 27.84 34.89
CA GLY A 83 -29.90 27.35 36.27
C GLY A 83 -29.34 28.34 37.31
N GLY A 84 -28.16 28.92 37.04
CA GLY A 84 -27.57 29.96 37.88
C GLY A 84 -28.40 31.24 37.92
N ALA A 85 -28.95 31.68 36.78
CA ALA A 85 -29.80 32.86 36.71
C ALA A 85 -31.13 32.70 37.47
N GLU A 86 -31.75 31.52 37.40
CA GLU A 86 -32.98 31.22 38.16
C GLU A 86 -32.72 31.12 39.67
N ALA A 87 -31.56 30.60 40.08
CA ALA A 87 -31.17 30.53 41.49
C ALA A 87 -30.99 31.92 42.16
N LEU A 88 -30.80 32.98 41.38
CA LEU A 88 -30.71 34.37 41.87
C LEU A 88 -32.08 35.06 41.99
N LYS A 89 -33.15 34.50 41.42
CA LYS A 89 -34.51 35.07 41.46
C LYS A 89 -35.34 34.57 42.65
N GLY A 90 -34.96 33.45 43.26
CA GLY A 90 -35.54 32.92 44.50
C GLY A 90 -34.74 33.34 45.72
#